data_AF-A0A1E5G0B3-F1
#
_entry.id   AF-A0A1E5G0B3-F1
#
_cell.length_a   1.000
_cell.length_b   1.000
_cell.length_c   1.000
_cell.angle_alpha   90.00
_cell.angle_beta   90.00
_cell.angle_gamma   90.00
#
_symmetry.space_group_name_H-M   'P 1'
#
loop_
_entity.id
_entity.type
_entity.pdbx_description
1 polymer ?
#
loop_
_entity_poly.entity_id
_entity_poly.type
_entity_poly.pdbx_seq_one_letter_code
_entity_poly.pdbx_strand_id
1 'polypeptide(L)'
;MKEIMAIIRMNKVAQTKKALVEAGFNGLTAMKAVGRGKMLTDLSELDKLDAAQEEVREKFMESILTGGRLVPKRLLLLTVPSDEVKKAVDTIISVNQEGNRGDGKIFVLPLADAIRIRTGEQGEEAV
;
A
#
# COMPACT_ATOMS: atom_id res chain seq x y z
N MET A 1 6.30 -18.14 7.37
CA MET A 1 5.76 -17.36 6.21
C MET A 1 4.90 -16.14 6.60
N LYS A 2 4.85 -15.11 5.74
CA LYS A 2 4.01 -13.90 5.86
C LYS A 2 3.52 -13.43 4.48
N GLU A 3 2.40 -12.71 4.45
CA GLU A 3 1.96 -11.96 3.26
C GLU A 3 2.40 -10.50 3.38
N ILE A 4 3.06 -9.99 2.34
CA ILE A 4 3.36 -8.58 2.17
C ILE A 4 2.35 -7.99 1.19
N MET A 5 1.54 -7.06 1.70
CA MET A 5 0.57 -6.31 0.94
C MET A 5 1.09 -4.88 0.74
N ALA A 6 1.59 -4.58 -0.46
CA ALA A 6 2.15 -3.28 -0.79
C ALA A 6 1.22 -2.49 -1.74
N ILE A 7 0.78 -1.30 -1.29
CA ILE A 7 0.03 -0.34 -2.09
C ILE A 7 1.00 0.73 -2.57
N ILE A 8 1.32 0.74 -3.86
CA ILE A 8 2.33 1.63 -4.44
C ILE A 8 1.76 2.51 -5.56
N ARG A 9 2.53 3.51 -5.97
CA ARG A 9 2.21 4.41 -7.09
C ARG A 9 2.27 3.66 -8.42
N MET A 10 1.38 4.04 -9.34
CA MET A 10 1.27 3.39 -10.67
C MET A 10 2.56 3.51 -11.51
N ASN A 11 3.27 4.62 -11.41
CA ASN A 11 4.53 4.85 -12.13
C ASN A 11 5.73 4.07 -11.54
N LYS A 12 5.62 3.51 -10.33
CA LYS A 12 6.69 2.75 -9.67
C LYS A 12 6.61 1.24 -9.87
N VAL A 13 5.54 0.74 -10.48
CA VAL A 13 5.28 -0.70 -10.60
C VAL A 13 6.40 -1.45 -11.31
N ALA A 14 6.84 -0.97 -12.47
CA ALA A 14 7.89 -1.64 -13.25
C ALA A 14 9.23 -1.69 -12.49
N GLN A 15 9.62 -0.57 -11.87
CA GLN A 15 10.85 -0.48 -11.08
C GLN A 15 10.80 -1.39 -9.84
N THR A 16 9.64 -1.43 -9.16
CA THR A 16 9.45 -2.28 -7.98
C THR A 16 9.54 -3.76 -8.34
N LYS A 17 8.88 -4.18 -9.43
CA LYS A 17 8.98 -5.56 -9.93
C LYS A 17 10.42 -5.95 -10.26
N LYS A 18 11.17 -5.06 -10.92
CA LYS A 18 12.57 -5.31 -11.25
C LYS A 18 13.41 -5.50 -9.99
N ALA A 19 13.31 -4.60 -9.02
CA ALA A 19 14.07 -4.68 -7.78
C ALA A 19 13.73 -5.94 -6.96
N LEU A 20 12.45 -6.34 -6.93
CA LEU A 20 12.02 -7.57 -6.27
C LEU A 20 12.65 -8.82 -6.92
N VAL A 21 12.65 -8.91 -8.25
CA VAL A 21 13.31 -10.01 -8.98
C VAL A 21 14.81 -10.04 -8.70
N GLU A 22 15.48 -8.88 -8.74
CA GLU A 22 16.92 -8.78 -8.41
C GLU A 22 17.23 -9.17 -6.96
N ALA A 23 16.28 -8.96 -6.05
CA ALA A 23 16.37 -9.39 -4.65
C ALA A 23 16.01 -10.87 -4.44
N GLY A 24 15.55 -11.60 -5.46
CA GLY A 24 15.18 -13.02 -5.40
C GLY A 24 13.68 -13.30 -5.23
N PHE A 25 12.83 -12.26 -5.19
CA PHE A 25 11.38 -12.39 -5.04
C PHE A 25 10.69 -12.42 -6.42
N ASN A 26 10.53 -13.62 -6.97
CA ASN A 26 9.98 -13.81 -8.32
C ASN A 26 8.46 -13.97 -8.34
N GLY A 27 7.86 -14.41 -7.24
CA GLY A 27 6.42 -14.62 -7.10
C GLY A 27 5.71 -13.38 -6.55
N LEU A 28 4.74 -12.85 -7.30
CA LEU A 28 3.82 -11.82 -6.81
C LEU A 28 2.48 -11.85 -7.55
N THR A 29 1.45 -11.37 -6.89
CA THR A 29 0.15 -11.06 -7.50
C THR A 29 -0.06 -9.55 -7.53
N ALA A 30 -0.63 -9.01 -8.61
CA ALA A 30 -0.80 -7.58 -8.79
C ALA A 30 -2.24 -7.20 -9.16
N MET A 31 -2.87 -6.33 -8.39
CA MET A 31 -4.27 -5.91 -8.57
C MET A 31 -4.38 -4.40 -8.76
N LYS A 32 -5.33 -3.95 -9.59
CA LYS A 32 -5.64 -2.51 -9.69
C LYS A 32 -6.34 -2.08 -8.40
N ALA A 33 -5.91 -0.97 -7.82
CA ALA A 33 -6.53 -0.40 -6.63
C ALA A 33 -6.78 1.09 -6.83
N VAL A 34 -7.72 1.65 -6.07
CA VAL A 34 -7.90 3.07 -5.91
C VAL A 34 -7.91 3.35 -4.41
N GLY A 35 -7.28 4.44 -3.98
CA GLY A 35 -7.16 4.72 -2.57
C GLY A 35 -6.80 6.17 -2.28
N ARG A 36 -6.90 6.54 -1.02
CA ARG A 36 -6.52 7.85 -0.50
C ARG A 36 -5.74 7.69 0.80
N GLY A 37 -4.81 8.60 1.04
CA GLY A 37 -4.04 8.64 2.29
C GLY A 37 -4.85 9.24 3.44
N LYS A 38 -4.17 9.55 4.55
CA LYS A 38 -4.78 10.29 5.66
C LYS A 38 -5.21 11.68 5.17
N MET A 39 -6.50 11.99 5.31
CA MET A 39 -7.03 13.34 5.09
C MET A 39 -6.73 14.20 6.31
N LEU A 40 -6.64 15.53 6.11
CA LEU A 40 -6.62 16.47 7.23
C LEU A 40 -7.88 16.20 8.04
N THR A 41 -7.68 15.72 9.26
CA THR A 41 -8.72 15.32 10.22
C THR A 41 -8.77 16.30 11.38
N ASP A 42 -7.94 17.35 11.32
CA ASP A 42 -7.85 18.35 12.35
C ASP A 42 -8.99 19.34 12.17
N LEU A 43 -10.10 19.05 12.87
CA LEU A 43 -11.29 19.87 12.87
C LEU A 43 -11.04 21.23 13.54
N SER A 44 -9.95 21.37 14.31
CA SER A 44 -9.56 22.66 14.92
C SER A 44 -9.17 23.72 13.90
N GLU A 45 -8.85 23.33 12.66
CA GLU A 45 -8.68 24.28 11.54
C GLU A 45 -10.03 24.82 11.05
N LEU A 46 -11.14 24.10 11.28
CA LEU A 46 -12.49 24.61 11.01
C LEU A 46 -12.92 25.64 12.05
N ASP A 47 -12.43 25.53 13.29
CA ASP A 47 -12.71 26.48 14.36
C ASP A 47 -12.01 27.84 14.15
N LYS A 48 -11.00 27.88 13.27
CA LYS A 48 -10.32 29.12 12.84
C LYS A 48 -10.96 29.79 11.63
N LEU A 49 -11.93 29.14 10.98
CA LEU A 49 -12.68 29.71 9.87
C LEU A 49 -13.83 30.54 10.46
N ASP A 50 -13.82 31.85 10.19
CA ASP A 50 -14.92 32.75 10.57
C ASP A 50 -16.27 32.26 10.02
N ALA A 51 -17.36 32.58 10.73
CA ALA A 51 -18.72 32.25 10.32
C ALA A 51 -19.10 32.71 8.89
N ALA A 52 -18.38 33.70 8.33
CA ALA A 52 -18.53 34.16 6.95
C ALA A 52 -18.00 33.17 5.89
N GLN A 53 -17.33 32.09 6.30
CA GLN A 53 -16.78 31.05 5.41
C GLN A 53 -17.55 29.72 5.54
N GLU A 54 -18.85 29.80 5.82
CA GLU A 54 -19.74 28.65 5.94
C GLU A 54 -19.71 27.76 4.67
N GLU A 55 -19.59 28.36 3.48
CA GLU A 55 -19.40 27.62 2.22
C GLU A 55 -18.07 26.85 2.13
N VAL A 56 -16.99 27.39 2.73
CA VAL A 56 -15.68 26.71 2.79
C VAL A 56 -15.74 25.56 3.79
N ARG A 57 -16.44 25.77 4.91
CA ARG A 57 -16.71 24.77 5.93
C ARG A 57 -17.55 23.62 5.35
N GLU A 58 -18.61 23.92 4.61
CA GLU A 58 -19.43 22.92 3.91
C GLU A 58 -18.64 22.15 2.86
N LYS A 59 -17.88 22.82 1.98
CA LYS A 59 -17.03 22.13 0.98
C LYS A 59 -15.95 21.26 1.64
N PHE A 60 -15.38 21.71 2.76
CA PHE A 60 -14.39 20.93 3.51
C PHE A 60 -15.03 19.71 4.16
N MET A 61 -16.18 19.88 4.81
CA MET A 61 -16.96 18.79 5.39
C MET A 61 -17.45 17.83 4.32
N GLU A 62 -17.94 18.32 3.18
CA GLU A 62 -18.32 17.51 2.02
C GLU A 62 -17.11 16.72 1.50
N SER A 63 -15.92 17.34 1.42
CA SER A 63 -14.70 16.63 1.01
C SER A 63 -14.28 15.52 1.97
N ILE A 64 -14.56 15.68 3.27
CA ILE A 64 -14.35 14.67 4.31
C ILE A 64 -15.43 13.58 4.23
N LEU A 65 -16.71 13.96 4.08
CA LEU A 65 -17.88 13.08 4.07
C LEU A 65 -17.97 12.23 2.79
N THR A 66 -17.77 12.86 1.63
CA THR A 66 -17.64 12.17 0.33
C THR A 66 -16.25 11.53 0.19
N GLY A 67 -15.31 11.97 1.03
CA GLY A 67 -13.99 11.40 1.16
C GLY A 67 -13.05 11.69 -0.01
N GLY A 68 -13.37 12.65 -0.87
CA GLY A 68 -12.48 13.11 -1.93
C GLY A 68 -12.12 12.07 -2.99
N ARG A 69 -11.41 12.53 -4.03
CA ARG A 69 -11.06 11.72 -5.19
C ARG A 69 -10.10 10.59 -4.81
N LEU A 70 -10.49 9.35 -5.07
CA LEU A 70 -9.60 8.20 -4.95
C LEU A 70 -8.56 8.23 -6.08
N VAL A 71 -7.30 7.99 -5.72
CA VAL A 71 -6.18 8.00 -6.66
C VAL A 71 -5.84 6.56 -7.06
N PRO A 72 -5.64 6.28 -8.37
CA PRO A 72 -5.18 4.97 -8.82
C PRO A 72 -3.85 4.56 -8.19
N LYS A 73 -3.80 3.32 -7.71
CA LYS A 73 -2.64 2.67 -7.10
C LYS A 73 -2.49 1.25 -7.65
N ARG A 74 -1.33 0.66 -7.38
CA ARG A 74 -1.10 -0.77 -7.60
C ARG A 74 -1.02 -1.47 -6.26
N LEU A 75 -1.83 -2.50 -6.08
CA LEU A 75 -1.70 -3.44 -4.97
C LEU A 75 -0.80 -4.59 -5.44
N LEU A 76 0.26 -4.88 -4.70
CA LEU A 76 1.13 -6.02 -4.86
C LEU A 76 0.97 -6.92 -3.63
N LEU A 77 0.75 -8.20 -3.87
CA LEU A 77 0.70 -9.25 -2.85
C LEU A 77 1.88 -10.18 -3.08
N LEU A 78 2.68 -10.39 -2.04
CA LEU A 78 3.81 -11.30 -2.05
C LEU A 78 3.70 -12.21 -0.83
N THR A 79 3.95 -13.49 -1.02
CA THR A 79 4.15 -14.42 0.09
C THR A 79 5.63 -14.66 0.24
N VAL A 80 6.16 -14.56 1.46
CA VAL A 80 7.60 -14.76 1.72
C VAL A 80 7.82 -15.58 3.00
N PRO A 81 8.95 -16.31 3.10
CA PRO A 81 9.46 -16.84 4.37
C PRO A 81 9.57 -15.75 5.44
N SER A 82 9.41 -16.12 6.71
CA SER A 82 9.31 -15.12 7.79
C SER A 82 10.61 -14.35 8.05
N ASP A 83 11.75 -14.97 7.79
CA ASP A 83 13.09 -14.40 7.87
C ASP A 83 13.42 -13.45 6.71
N GLU A 84 12.79 -13.63 5.54
CA GLU A 84 12.98 -12.78 4.36
C GLU A 84 12.10 -11.53 4.32
N VAL A 85 11.14 -11.39 5.25
CA VAL A 85 10.20 -10.26 5.29
C VAL A 85 10.91 -8.90 5.26
N LYS A 86 11.96 -8.74 6.09
CA LYS A 86 12.68 -7.47 6.18
C LYS A 86 13.32 -7.10 4.84
N LYS A 87 13.96 -8.07 4.18
CA LYS A 87 14.60 -7.88 2.87
C LYS A 87 13.58 -7.45 1.83
N ALA A 88 12.44 -8.14 1.72
CA ALA A 88 11.38 -7.79 0.78
C ALA A 88 10.80 -6.39 1.04
N VAL A 89 10.53 -6.05 2.30
CA VAL A 89 10.03 -4.71 2.69
C VAL A 89 11.04 -3.62 2.35
N ASP A 90 12.31 -3.80 2.71
CA ASP A 90 13.38 -2.83 2.43
C ASP A 90 13.57 -2.62 0.92
N THR A 91 13.48 -3.69 0.11
CA THR A 91 13.50 -3.60 -1.35
C THR A 91 12.33 -2.79 -1.91
N ILE A 92 11.12 -2.95 -1.37
CA ILE A 92 9.97 -2.15 -1.82
C ILE A 92 10.15 -0.68 -1.42
N ILE A 93 10.63 -0.42 -0.20
CA ILE A 93 10.87 0.93 0.33
C ILE A 93 11.91 1.67 -0.51
N SER A 94 13.05 1.03 -0.82
CA SER A 94 14.17 1.68 -1.54
C SER A 94 13.77 2.23 -2.91
N VAL A 95 12.78 1.63 -3.56
CA VAL A 95 12.26 2.08 -4.87
C VAL A 95 11.14 3.11 -4.73
N ASN A 96 10.30 2.97 -3.69
CA ASN A 96 9.03 3.68 -3.58
C ASN A 96 9.05 4.89 -2.65
N GLN A 97 10.07 5.05 -1.80
CA GLN A 97 10.16 6.18 -0.87
C GLN A 97 10.77 7.41 -1.55
N GLU A 98 9.96 8.47 -1.69
CA GLU A 98 10.39 9.81 -2.14
C GLU A 98 10.16 10.88 -1.07
N GLY A 99 9.58 10.51 0.08
CA GLY A 99 9.28 11.43 1.18
C GLY A 99 8.01 12.25 0.95
N ASN A 100 7.25 11.91 -0.10
CA ASN A 100 6.07 12.66 -0.52
C ASN A 100 4.78 11.98 -0.06
N ARG A 101 3.72 12.78 0.13
CA ARG A 101 2.39 12.23 0.40
C ARG A 101 1.95 11.34 -0.76
N GLY A 102 1.55 10.12 -0.43
CA GLY A 102 1.01 9.16 -1.41
C GLY A 102 2.01 8.15 -1.97
N ASP A 103 3.22 8.06 -1.41
CA ASP A 103 4.20 7.02 -1.76
C ASP A 103 3.63 5.61 -1.65
N GLY A 104 2.86 5.34 -0.59
CA GLY A 104 2.18 4.06 -0.43
C GLY A 104 2.05 3.62 1.01
N LYS A 105 1.66 2.36 1.19
CA LYS A 105 1.70 1.63 2.46
C LYS A 105 2.11 0.18 2.21
N ILE A 106 2.77 -0.43 3.18
CA ILE A 106 3.08 -1.85 3.19
C ILE A 106 2.47 -2.43 4.47
N PHE A 107 1.73 -3.52 4.33
CA PHE A 107 1.22 -4.30 5.46
C PHE A 107 1.89 -5.68 5.44
N VAL A 108 2.23 -6.18 6.61
CA VAL A 108 2.76 -7.54 6.78
C VAL A 108 1.72 -8.32 7.58
N LEU A 109 1.10 -9.30 6.95
CA LEU A 109 0.05 -10.12 7.55
C LEU A 109 0.60 -11.51 7.89
N PRO A 110 0.17 -12.10 9.02
CA PRO A 110 0.46 -13.50 9.30
C PRO A 110 -0.26 -14.41 8.30
N LEU A 111 0.44 -15.40 7.77
CA LEU A 111 -0.15 -16.51 7.02
C LEU A 111 0.01 -17.79 7.82
N ALA A 112 -1.07 -18.57 7.90
CA ALA A 112 -1.06 -19.85 8.60
C ALA A 112 -0.42 -20.95 7.76
N ASP A 113 -0.69 -20.98 6.45
CA ASP A 113 -0.21 -21.99 5.52
C ASP A 113 -0.25 -21.49 4.05
N ALA A 114 0.46 -22.17 3.16
CA ALA A 114 0.36 -22.04 1.70
C ALA A 114 0.46 -23.41 1.06
N ILE A 115 -0.34 -23.65 0.01
CA ILE A 115 -0.31 -24.89 -0.76
C ILE A 115 0.00 -24.59 -2.23
N ARG A 116 1.05 -25.20 -2.77
CA ARG A 116 1.39 -25.10 -4.19
C ARG A 116 0.53 -26.07 -4.99
N ILE A 117 -0.46 -25.56 -5.72
CA ILE A 117 -1.45 -26.36 -6.48
C ILE A 117 -0.78 -27.42 -7.39
N ARG A 118 0.34 -27.09 -8.04
CA ARG A 118 1.01 -27.98 -9.01
C ARG A 118 1.64 -29.23 -8.38
N THR A 119 2.17 -29.12 -7.17
CA THR A 119 3.01 -30.16 -6.53
C THR A 119 2.42 -30.68 -5.22
N GLY A 120 1.52 -29.93 -4.59
CA GLY A 120 0.98 -30.24 -3.27
C GLY A 120 1.90 -29.86 -2.11
N GLU A 121 3.07 -29.26 -2.37
CA GLU A 121 3.98 -28.75 -1.33
C GLU A 121 3.25 -27.74 -0.43
N GLN A 122 3.56 -27.75 0.87
CA GLN A 122 2.89 -26.96 1.89
C GLN A 122 3.86 -26.07 2.67
N GLY A 123 3.33 -25.10 3.41
CA GLY A 123 4.11 -24.20 4.24
C GLY A 123 5.16 -23.42 3.44
N GLU A 124 6.41 -23.43 3.90
CA GLU A 124 7.49 -22.65 3.30
C GLU A 124 8.00 -23.25 1.97
N GLU A 125 7.84 -24.56 1.75
CA GLU A 125 8.22 -25.19 0.47
C GLU A 125 7.32 -24.75 -0.69
N ALA A 126 6.10 -24.31 -0.38
CA ALA A 126 5.13 -23.81 -1.34
C ALA A 126 5.48 -22.40 -1.88
N VAL A 127 6.27 -21.64 -1.12
CA VAL A 127 6.54 -20.20 -1.31
C VAL A 127 7.80 -19.96 -2.13
#